data_AF-A0A0E9XTU1-F1
#
_entry.id   AF-A0A0E9XTU1-F1
#
_cell.length_a   1.000
_cell.length_b   1.000
_cell.length_c   1.000
_cell.angle_alpha   90.00
_cell.angle_beta   90.00
_cell.angle_gamma   90.00
#
_symmetry.space_group_name_H-M   'P 1'
#
loop_
_entity.id
_entity.type
_entity.pdbx_description
1 polymer ?
#
loop_
_entity_poly.entity_id
_entity_poly.type
_entity_poly.pdbx_seq_one_letter_code
_entity_poly.pdbx_strand_id
1 'polypeptide(L)'
;MLLPILRVLLSCDSVLYLDMPPLPGAEMVHTPVQLYRYLLRCCKKLPTPVMQQHYRHAVRQGYNSHADEDDPHRIRQIIQRAIQDADWILGKYKQE
;
A
#
# COMPACT_ATOMS: atom_id res chain seq x y z
N MET A 1 -3.17 -7.40 14.77
CA MET A 1 -3.86 -7.61 13.47
C MET A 1 -3.13 -6.98 12.28
N LEU A 2 -1.82 -6.69 12.38
CA LEU A 2 -0.97 -6.14 11.33
C LEU A 2 -0.29 -7.23 10.46
N LEU A 3 -0.89 -8.42 10.35
CA LEU A 3 -0.17 -9.64 9.97
C LEU A 3 -0.78 -10.56 8.88
N PRO A 4 -1.91 -10.30 8.21
CA PRO A 4 -2.28 -11.12 7.05
C PRO A 4 -1.69 -10.62 5.71
N ILE A 5 -1.16 -9.39 5.61
CA ILE A 5 -0.54 -8.91 4.36
C ILE A 5 0.94 -9.32 4.27
N LEU A 6 1.60 -9.57 5.41
CA LEU A 6 3.00 -9.99 5.46
C LEU A 6 3.23 -11.50 5.20
N ARG A 7 2.21 -12.26 4.76
CA ARG A 7 2.32 -13.74 4.71
C ARG A 7 1.70 -14.38 3.47
N VAL A 8 2.00 -13.85 2.30
CA VAL A 8 1.97 -14.63 1.03
C VAL A 8 3.38 -14.79 0.43
N LEU A 9 4.43 -14.20 1.02
CA LEU A 9 5.81 -14.32 0.56
C LEU A 9 6.75 -14.89 1.62
N LEU A 10 6.40 -16.09 2.09
CA LEU A 10 7.35 -17.03 2.72
C LEU A 10 7.41 -18.32 1.89
N SER A 11 7.65 -18.18 0.59
CA SER A 11 8.14 -19.27 -0.25
C SER A 11 9.01 -18.68 -1.36
N CYS A 12 10.33 -18.90 -1.25
CA CYS A 12 11.39 -18.66 -2.24
C CYS A 12 11.49 -17.26 -2.89
N ASP A 13 12.28 -16.37 -2.27
CA ASP A 13 13.44 -15.67 -2.88
C ASP A 13 13.70 -14.31 -2.19
N SER A 14 14.64 -14.34 -1.25
CA SER A 14 14.93 -13.28 -0.28
C SER A 14 15.83 -12.15 -0.79
N VAL A 15 15.76 -11.70 -2.05
CA VAL A 15 16.74 -10.69 -2.55
C VAL A 15 16.16 -9.55 -3.43
N LEU A 16 14.85 -9.46 -3.70
CA LEU A 16 14.30 -8.39 -4.57
C LEU A 16 13.38 -7.37 -3.87
N TYR A 17 13.40 -7.29 -2.54
CA TYR A 17 12.50 -6.44 -1.76
C TYR A 17 13.02 -5.04 -1.42
N LEU A 18 14.14 -4.62 -1.99
CA LEU A 18 14.68 -3.28 -1.83
C LEU A 18 14.85 -2.68 -3.23
N ASP A 19 14.30 -1.49 -3.42
CA ASP A 19 14.50 -0.63 -4.59
C ASP A 19 13.51 -0.74 -5.78
N MET A 20 12.21 -0.88 -5.48
CA MET A 20 11.20 -0.36 -6.42
C MET A 20 11.02 1.14 -6.17
N PRO A 21 11.35 2.01 -7.14
CA PRO A 21 11.17 3.45 -6.97
C PRO A 21 9.68 3.76 -6.82
N PRO A 22 9.33 4.73 -5.96
CA PRO A 22 7.93 5.00 -5.66
C PRO A 22 7.20 5.51 -6.90
N LEU A 23 5.92 5.15 -7.07
CA LEU A 23 5.18 5.59 -8.26
C LEU A 23 5.06 7.12 -8.32
N PRO A 24 5.00 7.72 -9.52
CA PRO A 24 4.85 9.16 -9.69
C PRO A 24 3.68 9.70 -8.86
N GLY A 25 3.98 10.65 -7.97
CA GLY A 25 3.03 11.29 -7.07
C GLY A 25 2.99 10.74 -5.64
N ALA A 26 3.75 9.68 -5.32
CA ALA A 26 3.97 9.22 -3.95
C ALA A 26 4.74 10.24 -3.09
N GLU A 27 5.65 11.00 -3.71
CA GLU A 27 6.45 12.04 -3.04
C GLU A 27 5.60 13.17 -2.44
N MET A 28 4.38 13.38 -2.93
CA MET A 28 3.45 14.40 -2.44
C MET A 28 2.53 13.91 -1.30
N VAL A 29 2.68 12.66 -0.88
CA VAL A 29 1.83 12.05 0.16
C VAL A 29 2.49 12.23 1.53
N HIS A 30 2.00 13.20 2.28
CA HIS A 30 2.50 13.53 3.62
C HIS A 30 1.44 13.40 4.71
N THR A 31 0.16 13.31 4.34
CA THR A 31 -0.96 13.20 5.30
C THR A 31 -1.76 11.91 5.11
N PRO A 32 -2.43 11.40 6.17
CA PRO A 32 -3.29 10.22 6.07
C PRO A 32 -4.37 10.35 4.99
N VAL A 33 -4.97 11.54 4.85
CA VAL A 33 -6.01 11.80 3.84
C VAL A 33 -5.44 11.75 2.41
N GLN A 34 -4.23 12.28 2.20
CA GLN A 34 -3.53 12.15 0.92
C GLN A 34 -3.22 10.68 0.62
N LEU A 35 -2.77 9.91 1.61
CA LEU A 35 -2.47 8.49 1.48
C LEU A 35 -3.73 7.72 1.06
N TYR A 36 -4.85 7.92 1.75
CA TYR A 36 -6.11 7.25 1.41
C TYR A 36 -6.53 7.50 -0.05
N ARG A 37 -6.46 8.76 -0.51
CA ARG A 37 -6.76 9.12 -1.91
C ARG A 37 -5.77 8.50 -2.89
N TYR A 38 -4.48 8.50 -2.55
CA TYR A 38 -3.43 7.87 -3.35
C TYR A 38 -3.71 6.37 -3.53
N LEU A 39 -3.94 5.64 -2.44
CA LEU A 39 -4.19 4.20 -2.47
C LEU A 39 -5.47 3.84 -3.25
N LEU A 40 -6.52 4.65 -3.17
CA LEU A 40 -7.73 4.44 -3.98
C LEU A 40 -7.47 4.66 -5.48
N ARG A 41 -6.57 5.57 -5.87
CA ARG A 41 -6.12 5.71 -7.27
C ARG A 41 -5.30 4.51 -7.71
N CYS A 42 -4.43 3.99 -6.85
CA CYS A 42 -3.66 2.76 -7.11
C CYS A 42 -4.58 1.56 -7.32
N CYS A 43 -5.62 1.41 -6.50
CA CYS A 43 -6.60 0.33 -6.66
C CYS A 43 -7.22 0.34 -8.07
N LYS A 44 -7.51 1.51 -8.67
CA LYS A 44 -8.09 1.60 -10.02
C LYS A 44 -7.14 1.13 -11.13
N LYS A 45 -5.83 1.04 -10.86
CA LYS A 45 -4.83 0.56 -11.82
C LYS A 45 -4.73 -0.97 -11.86
N LEU A 46 -5.40 -1.67 -10.94
CA LEU A 46 -5.38 -3.14 -10.90
C LEU A 46 -6.21 -3.74 -12.05
N PRO A 47 -5.79 -4.90 -12.59
CA PRO A 47 -6.30 -5.42 -13.86
C PRO A 47 -7.76 -5.88 -13.79
N THR A 48 -8.22 -6.43 -12.66
CA THR A 48 -9.59 -7.01 -12.56
C THR A 48 -10.46 -6.30 -11.53
N PRO A 49 -11.78 -6.14 -11.77
CA PRO A 49 -12.70 -5.52 -10.82
C PRO A 49 -12.72 -6.18 -9.43
N VAL A 50 -12.53 -7.51 -9.37
CA VAL A 50 -12.46 -8.28 -8.13
C VAL A 50 -11.25 -7.85 -7.30
N MET A 51 -10.07 -7.73 -7.92
CA MET A 51 -8.87 -7.21 -7.24
C MET A 51 -9.07 -5.76 -6.81
N GLN A 52 -9.59 -4.91 -7.69
CA GLN A 52 -9.89 -3.51 -7.34
C GLN A 52 -10.81 -3.43 -6.11
N GLN A 53 -11.82 -4.29 -6.01
CA GLN A 53 -12.70 -4.35 -4.84
C GLN A 53 -11.96 -4.85 -3.59
N HIS A 54 -11.23 -5.96 -3.68
CA HIS A 54 -10.45 -6.54 -2.58
C HIS A 54 -9.51 -5.49 -1.95
N TYR A 55 -8.68 -4.83 -2.76
CA TYR A 55 -7.74 -3.83 -2.26
C TYR A 55 -8.43 -2.55 -1.79
N ARG A 56 -9.55 -2.13 -2.39
CA ARG A 56 -10.35 -1.02 -1.84
C ARG A 56 -10.86 -1.31 -0.43
N HIS A 57 -11.29 -2.54 -0.15
CA HIS A 57 -11.70 -2.94 1.20
C HIS A 57 -10.51 -2.96 2.15
N ALA A 58 -9.36 -3.50 1.73
CA ALA A 58 -8.14 -3.49 2.54
C ALA A 58 -7.68 -2.07 2.90
N VAL A 59 -7.71 -1.13 1.95
CA VAL A 59 -7.36 0.28 2.19
C VAL A 59 -8.30 0.93 3.20
N ARG A 60 -9.62 0.69 3.10
CA ARG A 60 -10.60 1.22 4.06
C ARG A 60 -10.38 0.65 5.47
N GLN A 61 -10.15 -0.66 5.56
CA GLN A 61 -9.88 -1.33 6.83
C GLN A 61 -8.60 -0.80 7.48
N GLY A 62 -7.50 -0.71 6.73
CA GLY A 62 -6.24 -0.17 7.23
C GLY A 62 -6.33 1.30 7.65
N TYR A 63 -7.08 2.12 6.91
CA TYR A 63 -7.29 3.52 7.27
C TYR A 63 -8.03 3.63 8.62
N ASN A 64 -9.11 2.88 8.79
CA ASN A 64 -9.90 2.91 10.01
C ASN A 64 -9.14 2.33 11.23
N SER A 65 -8.26 1.34 11.03
CA SER A 65 -7.48 0.77 12.13
C SER A 65 -6.41 1.70 12.71
N HIS A 66 -6.10 2.80 12.02
CA HIS A 66 -5.13 3.82 12.44
C HIS A 66 -5.80 5.19 12.68
N ALA A 67 -7.13 5.23 12.87
CA ALA A 67 -7.88 6.47 13.02
C ALA A 67 -7.47 7.27 14.28
N ASP A 68 -7.05 6.58 15.34
CA ASP A 68 -6.66 7.16 16.62
C ASP A 68 -5.14 7.44 16.72
N GLU A 69 -4.38 7.20 15.65
CA GLU A 69 -2.94 7.49 15.61
C GLU A 69 -2.70 8.98 15.38
N ASP A 70 -2.10 9.66 16.35
CA ASP A 70 -1.78 11.08 16.34
C ASP A 70 -0.26 11.35 16.36
N ASP A 71 0.59 10.34 16.59
CA ASP A 71 2.03 10.53 16.61
C ASP A 71 2.56 10.79 15.18
N PRO A 72 3.17 11.95 14.93
CA PRO A 72 3.58 12.35 13.60
C PRO A 72 4.69 11.45 13.04
N HIS A 73 5.51 10.82 13.88
CA HIS A 73 6.56 9.90 13.41
C HIS A 73 5.95 8.57 12.94
N ARG A 74 5.02 8.01 13.72
CA ARG A 74 4.25 6.81 13.38
C ARG A 74 3.43 6.99 12.12
N ILE A 75 2.73 8.12 11.99
CA ILE A 75 1.97 8.48 10.78
C ILE A 75 2.88 8.46 9.54
N ARG A 76 4.06 9.08 9.61
CA ARG A 76 5.02 9.08 8.49
C ARG A 76 5.46 7.67 8.11
N GLN A 77 5.73 6.81 9.08
CA GLN A 77 6.14 5.43 8.83
C GLN A 77 5.02 4.59 8.23
N ILE A 78 3.77 4.78 8.68
CA ILE A 78 2.59 4.13 8.08
C ILE A 78 2.44 4.55 6.62
N ILE A 79 2.55 5.86 6.34
CA ILE A 79 2.49 6.39 4.98
C ILE A 79 3.56 5.77 4.09
N GLN A 80 4.83 5.81 4.52
CA GLN A 80 5.95 5.27 3.74
C GLN A 80 5.76 3.78 3.46
N ARG A 81 5.36 3.01 4.48
CA ARG A 81 5.16 1.57 4.32
C ARG A 81 4.00 1.26 3.37
N ALA A 82 2.87 1.95 3.51
CA ALA A 82 1.70 1.75 2.66
C ALA A 82 1.97 2.13 1.19
N ILE A 83 2.81 3.13 0.93
CA ILE A 83 3.28 3.47 -0.42
C ILE A 83 4.11 2.33 -0.99
N GLN A 84 5.11 1.84 -0.26
CA GLN A 84 5.95 0.71 -0.70
C GLN A 84 5.13 -0.54 -1.01
N ASP A 85 4.17 -0.88 -0.14
CA ASP A 85 3.29 -2.02 -0.36
C ASP A 85 2.44 -1.85 -1.63
N ALA A 86 1.90 -0.65 -1.87
CA ALA A 86 1.12 -0.35 -3.07
C ALA A 86 1.97 -0.40 -4.35
N ASP A 87 3.20 0.10 -4.31
CA ASP A 87 4.12 0.09 -5.44
C ASP A 87 4.54 -1.34 -5.79
N TRP A 88 4.81 -2.18 -4.78
CA TRP A 88 5.09 -3.60 -4.98
C TRP A 88 3.90 -4.34 -5.61
N ILE A 89 2.68 -4.12 -5.10
CA ILE A 89 1.45 -4.71 -5.67
C ILE A 89 1.28 -4.31 -7.13
N LEU A 90 1.43 -3.02 -7.45
CA LEU A 90 1.25 -2.54 -8.81
C LEU A 90 2.37 -3.00 -9.74
N GLY A 91 3.60 -3.14 -9.26
CA GLY A 91 4.70 -3.74 -10.00
C GLY A 91 4.39 -5.19 -10.37
N LYS A 92 3.89 -5.98 -9.41
CA LYS A 92 3.49 -7.38 -9.62
C LYS A 92 2.48 -7.56 -10.76
N TYR A 93 1.46 -6.70 -10.84
CA TYR A 93 0.36 -6.84 -11.80
C TYR A 93 0.49 -5.97 -13.06
N LYS A 94 1.59 -5.24 -13.22
CA LYS A 94 1.91 -4.50 -14.47
C LYS A 94 2.63 -5.36 -15.51
N GLN A 95 3.17 -6.50 -15.11
CA GLN A 95 3.99 -7.37 -15.96
C GLN A 95 3.20 -8.55 -16.57
N GLU A 96 1.86 -8.53 -16.48
CA GLU A 96 0.95 -9.50 -17.12
C GLU A 96 0.24 -8.91 -18.34
#